data_AF-A0A975MJI8-F1
#
_entry.id   AF-A0A975MJI8-F1
#
_cell.length_a   1.000
_cell.length_b   1.000
_cell.length_c   1.000
_cell.angle_alpha   90.00
_cell.angle_beta   90.00
_cell.angle_gamma   90.00
#
_symmetry.space_group_name_H-M   'P 1'
#
loop_
_entity.id
_entity.type
_entity.pdbx_description
1 polymer ?
#
loop_
_entity_poly.entity_id
_entity_poly.type
_entity_poly.pdbx_seq_one_letter_code
_entity_poly.pdbx_strand_id
1 'polypeptide(L)'
;MTRETTPEATETTIGFIGAGNIGGTVARLAVDAGLDVVLSNSRGPETLADLAADLGEHARAGTTAEAAAADVVVLTVPLNALDDVVAAVPEGTLDGTVVLDTLNYYPERDGRVTALEEESTTTSEMVAEAFPTAHVVKAFNNIFFGHLGALARPSGSPERSVLAIAGDDEDAKRAATEVLDRLGYDALDAGPLAEGWRFQRDTAAYGLPYDGSADGRWQAATARPVPASAMQDALDQARRYRDM
;
A
#
# COMPACT_ATOMS: atom_id res chain seq x y z
N MET A 1 41.40 -14.72 -16.98
CA MET A 1 40.26 -13.83 -17.29
C MET A 1 39.09 -14.36 -16.47
N THR A 2 39.04 -13.93 -15.22
CA THR A 2 38.07 -14.41 -14.23
C THR A 2 36.81 -13.58 -14.46
N ARG A 3 35.72 -14.20 -14.89
CA ARG A 3 34.41 -13.55 -14.91
C ARG A 3 33.97 -13.40 -13.47
N GLU A 4 33.97 -12.17 -12.96
CA GLU A 4 33.16 -11.81 -11.80
C GLU A 4 31.70 -12.01 -12.20
N THR A 5 31.10 -13.08 -11.70
CA THR A 5 29.65 -13.18 -11.56
C THR A 5 29.23 -12.17 -10.51
N THR A 6 28.69 -11.04 -10.96
CA THR A 6 27.84 -10.19 -10.14
C THR A 6 26.75 -11.07 -9.52
N PRO A 7 26.45 -10.99 -8.21
CA PRO A 7 25.31 -11.68 -7.65
C PRO A 7 24.07 -11.23 -8.42
N GLU A 8 23.33 -12.17 -8.99
CA GLU A 8 21.99 -11.96 -9.50
C GLU A 8 21.19 -11.39 -8.32
N ALA A 9 20.78 -10.12 -8.42
CA ALA A 9 19.88 -9.55 -7.43
C ALA A 9 18.66 -10.47 -7.42
N THR A 10 18.38 -11.13 -6.29
CA THR A 10 17.18 -11.93 -6.13
C THR A 10 16.00 -11.05 -6.51
N GLU A 11 15.34 -11.33 -7.63
CA GLU A 11 14.24 -10.52 -8.13
C GLU A 11 13.13 -10.51 -7.07
N THR A 12 12.95 -9.36 -6.42
CA THR A 12 11.89 -9.17 -5.43
C THR A 12 10.54 -9.34 -6.11
N THR A 13 9.80 -10.37 -5.73
CA THR A 13 8.42 -10.56 -6.18
C THR A 13 7.47 -9.84 -5.25
N ILE A 14 6.50 -9.10 -5.80
CA ILE A 14 5.44 -8.45 -5.01
C ILE A 14 4.11 -9.18 -5.22
N GLY A 15 3.56 -9.68 -4.12
CA GLY A 15 2.24 -10.29 -4.10
C GLY A 15 1.16 -9.27 -3.80
N PHE A 16 0.07 -9.28 -4.57
CA PHE A 16 -1.08 -8.41 -4.36
C PHE A 16 -2.27 -9.24 -3.90
N ILE A 17 -2.68 -9.05 -2.65
CA ILE A 17 -3.94 -9.57 -2.12
C ILE A 17 -4.99 -8.48 -2.34
N GLY A 18 -5.72 -8.61 -3.44
CA GLY A 18 -6.60 -7.59 -3.98
C GLY A 18 -5.98 -6.90 -5.19
N ALA A 19 -6.78 -6.76 -6.26
CA ALA A 19 -6.37 -6.12 -7.51
C ALA A 19 -7.41 -5.06 -7.95
N GLY A 20 -7.89 -4.28 -6.98
CA GLY A 20 -8.75 -3.11 -7.22
C GLY A 20 -7.95 -1.91 -7.73
N ASN A 21 -8.53 -0.71 -7.62
CA ASN A 21 -7.92 0.52 -8.15
C ASN A 21 -6.49 0.77 -7.62
N ILE A 22 -6.28 0.68 -6.29
CA ILE A 22 -4.95 0.85 -5.69
C ILE A 22 -4.02 -0.30 -6.09
N GLY A 23 -4.41 -1.55 -5.81
CA GLY A 23 -3.61 -2.73 -6.15
C GLY A 23 -3.16 -2.79 -7.62
N GLY A 24 -4.08 -2.55 -8.57
CA GLY A 24 -3.75 -2.53 -10.00
C GLY A 24 -2.83 -1.37 -10.40
N THR A 25 -2.95 -0.22 -9.73
CA THR A 25 -2.04 0.92 -9.98
C THR A 25 -0.64 0.64 -9.44
N VAL A 26 -0.53 0.15 -8.20
CA VAL A 26 0.75 -0.22 -7.58
C VAL A 26 1.42 -1.34 -8.38
N ALA A 27 0.67 -2.35 -8.83
CA ALA A 27 1.19 -3.41 -9.68
C ALA A 27 1.74 -2.89 -11.01
N ARG A 28 1.07 -1.90 -11.63
CA ARG A 28 1.58 -1.26 -12.85
C ARG A 28 2.89 -0.53 -12.61
N LEU A 29 2.96 0.26 -11.53
CA LEU A 29 4.21 0.93 -11.14
C LEU A 29 5.33 -0.07 -10.86
N ALA A 30 5.01 -1.22 -10.25
CA ALA A 30 5.99 -2.26 -9.96
C ALA A 30 6.53 -2.90 -11.25
N VAL A 31 5.65 -3.27 -12.18
CA VAL A 31 6.04 -3.80 -13.48
C VAL A 31 6.84 -2.78 -14.29
N ASP A 32 6.43 -1.51 -14.30
CA ASP A 32 7.19 -0.42 -14.96
C ASP A 32 8.60 -0.24 -14.36
N ALA A 33 8.78 -0.63 -13.08
CA ALA A 33 10.06 -0.67 -12.38
C ALA A 33 10.81 -2.02 -12.50
N GLY A 34 10.35 -2.93 -13.36
CA GLY A 34 10.94 -4.24 -13.61
C GLY A 34 10.82 -5.21 -12.43
N LEU A 35 9.74 -5.13 -11.66
CA LEU A 35 9.42 -6.07 -10.58
C LEU A 35 8.41 -7.11 -11.06
N ASP A 36 8.62 -8.36 -10.68
CA ASP A 36 7.63 -9.41 -10.85
C ASP A 36 6.47 -9.26 -9.86
N VAL A 37 5.24 -9.43 -10.35
CA VAL A 37 4.01 -9.28 -9.55
C VAL A 37 3.08 -10.48 -9.68
N VAL A 38 2.50 -10.86 -8.54
CA VAL A 38 1.47 -11.91 -8.44
C VAL A 38 0.16 -11.28 -8.01
N LEU A 39 -0.81 -11.19 -8.92
CA LEU A 39 -2.10 -10.57 -8.67
C LEU A 39 -3.13 -11.59 -8.21
N SER A 40 -3.77 -11.35 -7.08
CA SER A 40 -4.90 -12.17 -6.61
C SER A 40 -6.11 -11.33 -6.23
N ASN A 41 -7.29 -11.96 -6.26
CA ASN A 41 -8.54 -11.40 -5.75
C ASN A 41 -9.45 -12.54 -5.24
N SER A 42 -10.59 -12.18 -4.64
CA SER A 42 -11.55 -13.15 -4.09
C SER A 42 -12.37 -13.93 -5.14
N ARG A 43 -12.28 -13.56 -6.42
CA ARG A 43 -13.07 -14.14 -7.52
C ARG A 43 -12.30 -15.16 -8.35
N GLY A 44 -11.03 -15.40 -8.03
CA GLY A 44 -10.17 -16.35 -8.74
C GLY A 44 -9.26 -15.69 -9.79
N PRO A 45 -8.09 -16.30 -10.06
CA PRO A 45 -7.05 -15.76 -10.96
C PRO A 45 -7.55 -15.55 -12.39
N GLU A 46 -8.50 -16.35 -12.86
CA GLU A 46 -9.08 -16.22 -14.19
C GLU A 46 -9.73 -14.86 -14.44
N THR A 47 -10.24 -14.20 -13.39
CA THR A 47 -10.84 -12.86 -13.49
C THR A 47 -9.80 -11.74 -13.63
N LEU A 48 -8.51 -12.07 -13.51
CA LEU A 48 -7.38 -11.14 -13.62
C LEU A 48 -6.54 -11.38 -14.88
N ALA A 49 -6.96 -12.29 -15.76
CA ALA A 49 -6.22 -12.63 -16.98
C ALA A 49 -5.95 -11.39 -17.86
N ASP A 50 -6.98 -10.56 -18.09
CA ASP A 50 -6.84 -9.34 -18.89
C ASP A 50 -5.90 -8.33 -18.23
N LEU A 51 -6.02 -8.13 -16.91
CA LEU A 51 -5.15 -7.21 -16.19
C LEU A 51 -3.68 -7.67 -16.22
N ALA A 52 -3.43 -8.96 -16.00
CA ALA A 52 -2.07 -9.51 -16.07
C ALA A 52 -1.49 -9.36 -17.48
N ALA A 53 -2.28 -9.63 -18.53
CA ALA A 53 -1.86 -9.42 -19.92
C ALA A 53 -1.56 -7.95 -20.24
N ASP A 54 -2.39 -7.02 -19.75
CA ASP A 54 -2.21 -5.57 -19.90
C ASP A 54 -1.00 -5.01 -19.14
N LEU A 55 -0.51 -5.73 -18.14
CA LEU A 55 0.69 -5.38 -17.38
C LEU A 55 1.95 -5.94 -18.04
N GLY A 56 1.87 -7.11 -18.68
CA GLY A 56 2.96 -7.67 -19.48
C GLY A 56 3.70 -8.82 -18.78
N GLU A 57 4.94 -9.07 -19.19
CA GLU A 57 5.66 -10.31 -18.86
C GLU A 57 6.01 -10.48 -17.37
N HIS A 58 6.13 -9.37 -16.65
CA HIS A 58 6.38 -9.36 -15.21
C HIS A 58 5.12 -9.55 -14.36
N ALA A 59 3.93 -9.71 -14.96
CA ALA A 59 2.70 -9.88 -14.23
C ALA A 59 2.04 -11.22 -14.49
N ARG A 60 1.63 -11.90 -13.41
CA ARG A 60 0.76 -13.07 -13.49
C ARG A 60 -0.42 -12.97 -12.55
N ALA A 61 -1.55 -13.55 -12.96
CA ALA A 61 -2.66 -13.82 -12.05
C ALA A 61 -2.36 -15.09 -11.23
N GLY A 62 -2.75 -15.07 -9.96
CA GLY A 62 -2.55 -16.18 -9.03
C GLY A 62 -3.63 -16.23 -7.95
N THR A 63 -3.55 -17.27 -7.12
CA THR A 63 -4.42 -17.39 -5.94
C THR A 63 -3.96 -16.48 -4.80
N THR A 64 -4.82 -16.24 -3.81
CA THR A 64 -4.43 -15.50 -2.59
C THR A 64 -3.21 -16.12 -1.91
N ALA A 65 -3.14 -17.46 -1.85
CA ALA A 65 -2.00 -18.17 -1.27
C ALA A 65 -0.70 -17.94 -2.09
N GLU A 66 -0.78 -17.92 -3.42
CA GLU A 66 0.38 -17.65 -4.27
C GLU A 66 0.86 -16.20 -4.16
N ALA A 67 -0.07 -15.24 -4.01
CA ALA A 67 0.29 -13.85 -3.75
C ALA A 67 0.90 -13.68 -2.35
N ALA A 68 0.34 -14.35 -1.33
CA ALA A 68 0.85 -14.28 0.03
C ALA A 68 2.27 -14.85 0.19
N ALA A 69 2.69 -15.75 -0.69
CA ALA A 69 4.03 -16.37 -0.67
C ALA A 69 5.14 -15.51 -1.35
N ALA A 70 4.83 -14.28 -1.74
CA ALA A 70 5.81 -13.36 -2.33
C ALA A 70 6.74 -12.74 -1.28
N ASP A 71 7.87 -12.16 -1.71
CA ASP A 71 8.86 -11.56 -0.80
C ASP A 71 8.31 -10.34 -0.05
N VAL A 72 7.45 -9.58 -0.72
CA VAL A 72 6.67 -8.46 -0.15
C VAL A 72 5.22 -8.61 -0.57
N VAL A 73 4.29 -8.37 0.35
CA VAL A 73 2.85 -8.48 0.08
C VAL A 73 2.19 -7.13 0.22
N VAL A 74 1.42 -6.71 -0.79
CA VAL A 74 0.51 -5.56 -0.72
C VAL A 74 -0.89 -6.09 -0.40
N LEU A 75 -1.39 -5.78 0.80
CA LEU A 75 -2.74 -6.10 1.24
C LEU A 75 -3.67 -4.91 0.92
N THR A 76 -4.51 -5.07 -0.09
CA THR A 76 -5.31 -3.98 -0.68
C THR A 76 -6.76 -4.40 -0.93
N VAL A 77 -7.39 -4.95 0.11
CA VAL A 77 -8.81 -5.32 0.13
C VAL A 77 -9.66 -4.30 0.91
N PRO A 78 -10.99 -4.30 0.73
CA PRO A 78 -11.90 -3.70 1.72
C PRO A 78 -11.67 -4.27 3.13
N LEU A 79 -11.86 -3.45 4.17
CA LEU A 79 -11.66 -3.91 5.55
C LEU A 79 -12.59 -5.07 5.91
N ASN A 80 -13.85 -5.05 5.44
CA ASN A 80 -14.79 -6.14 5.69
C ASN A 80 -14.43 -7.48 5.03
N ALA A 81 -13.40 -7.52 4.18
CA ALA A 81 -12.89 -8.74 3.58
C ALA A 81 -11.65 -9.29 4.32
N LEU A 82 -11.21 -8.66 5.42
CA LEU A 82 -10.02 -9.10 6.16
C LEU A 82 -10.16 -10.55 6.67
N ASP A 83 -11.32 -10.92 7.21
CA ASP A 83 -11.58 -12.29 7.70
C ASP A 83 -11.52 -13.32 6.55
N ASP A 84 -12.02 -12.96 5.37
CA ASP A 84 -11.94 -13.82 4.18
C ASP A 84 -10.48 -13.99 3.72
N VAL A 85 -9.66 -12.94 3.84
CA VAL A 85 -8.23 -13.03 3.54
C VAL A 85 -7.53 -13.94 4.56
N VAL A 86 -7.81 -13.79 5.85
CA VAL A 86 -7.26 -14.67 6.91
C VAL A 86 -7.61 -16.13 6.62
N ALA A 87 -8.84 -16.41 6.18
CA ALA A 87 -9.24 -17.77 5.82
C ALA A 87 -8.56 -18.31 4.56
N ALA A 88 -8.17 -17.44 3.64
CA ALA A 88 -7.57 -17.80 2.34
C ALA A 88 -6.04 -17.89 2.36
N VAL A 89 -5.37 -17.20 3.31
CA VAL A 89 -3.92 -17.24 3.49
C VAL A 89 -3.57 -18.44 4.37
N PRO A 90 -2.78 -19.41 3.89
CA PRO A 90 -2.37 -20.53 4.73
C PRO A 90 -1.55 -20.07 5.94
N GLU A 91 -1.78 -20.69 7.09
CA GLU A 91 -1.04 -20.40 8.33
C GLU A 91 0.48 -20.46 8.11
N GLY A 92 1.20 -19.48 8.67
CA GLY A 92 2.66 -19.37 8.55
C GLY A 92 3.16 -18.78 7.23
N THR A 93 2.32 -18.57 6.23
CA THR A 93 2.75 -18.06 4.90
C THR A 93 3.35 -16.65 5.00
N LEU A 94 2.82 -15.82 5.90
CA LEU A 94 3.27 -14.42 6.07
C LEU A 94 4.29 -14.26 7.21
N ASP A 95 4.81 -15.34 7.79
CA ASP A 95 5.77 -15.25 8.90
C ASP A 95 7.03 -14.49 8.47
N GLY A 96 7.34 -13.39 9.16
CA GLY A 96 8.46 -12.52 8.83
C GLY A 96 8.33 -11.78 7.48
N THR A 97 7.17 -11.85 6.83
CA THR A 97 6.94 -11.20 5.54
C THR A 97 6.56 -9.74 5.75
N VAL A 98 7.10 -8.84 4.93
CA VAL A 98 6.69 -7.43 4.93
C VAL A 98 5.34 -7.31 4.24
N VAL A 99 4.34 -6.82 4.98
CA VAL A 99 2.98 -6.60 4.48
C VAL A 99 2.71 -5.10 4.40
N LEU A 100 2.63 -4.57 3.19
CA LEU A 100 2.22 -3.19 2.90
C LEU A 100 0.69 -3.10 2.94
N ASP A 101 0.17 -2.59 4.05
CA ASP A 101 -1.26 -2.43 4.32
C ASP A 101 -1.81 -1.13 3.70
N THR A 102 -2.78 -1.25 2.80
CA THR A 102 -3.46 -0.10 2.18
C THR A 102 -4.86 0.15 2.72
N LEU A 103 -5.29 -0.56 3.77
CA LEU A 103 -6.69 -0.56 4.20
C LEU A 103 -7.11 0.79 4.76
N ASN A 104 -8.39 1.11 4.52
CA ASN A 104 -9.09 2.26 5.07
C ASN A 104 -10.48 1.79 5.50
N TYR A 105 -10.99 2.37 6.58
CA TYR A 105 -12.32 2.08 7.11
C TYR A 105 -13.38 3.02 6.51
N TYR A 106 -14.44 2.42 5.96
CA TYR A 106 -15.62 3.10 5.44
C TYR A 106 -16.87 2.45 6.02
N PRO A 107 -17.55 3.04 7.02
CA PRO A 107 -18.73 2.43 7.65
C PRO A 107 -19.83 2.03 6.64
N GLU A 108 -19.96 2.77 5.53
CA GLU A 108 -20.93 2.52 4.48
C GLU A 108 -20.63 1.24 3.67
N ARG A 109 -19.36 0.87 3.58
CA ARG A 109 -18.87 -0.34 2.87
C ARG A 109 -18.66 -1.49 3.85
N ASP A 110 -18.00 -1.18 4.97
CA ASP A 110 -17.44 -2.16 5.90
C ASP A 110 -18.42 -2.55 7.01
N GLY A 111 -19.52 -1.82 7.16
CA GLY A 111 -20.36 -1.90 8.36
C GLY A 111 -19.72 -1.13 9.52
N ARG A 112 -20.48 -0.90 10.59
CA ARG A 112 -19.98 -0.14 11.75
C ARG A 112 -19.11 -1.03 12.63
N VAL A 113 -17.85 -0.64 12.82
CA VAL A 113 -16.87 -1.32 13.67
C VAL A 113 -16.62 -0.47 14.92
N THR A 114 -17.19 -0.87 16.06
CA THR A 114 -17.18 -0.07 17.30
C THR A 114 -15.76 0.35 17.73
N ALA A 115 -14.78 -0.55 17.68
CA ALA A 115 -13.41 -0.24 18.09
C ALA A 115 -12.74 0.86 17.24
N LEU A 116 -13.10 0.96 15.94
CA LEU A 116 -12.62 2.01 15.05
C LEU A 116 -13.40 3.33 15.24
N GLU A 117 -14.70 3.26 15.56
CA GLU A 117 -15.51 4.45 15.88
C GLU A 117 -15.12 5.08 17.22
N GLU A 118 -14.74 4.26 18.19
CA GLU A 118 -14.23 4.71 19.50
C GLU A 118 -12.72 5.03 19.45
N GLU A 119 -12.07 4.75 18.32
CA GLU A 119 -10.64 4.96 18.08
C GLU A 119 -9.76 4.29 19.16
N SER A 120 -10.18 3.12 19.62
CA SER A 120 -9.41 2.27 20.53
C SER A 120 -8.38 1.39 19.80
N THR A 121 -8.45 1.36 18.46
CA THR A 121 -7.51 0.69 17.56
C THR A 121 -7.53 1.39 16.19
N THR A 122 -6.67 0.95 15.28
CA THR A 122 -6.59 1.38 13.89
C THR A 122 -6.78 0.20 12.94
N THR A 123 -7.13 0.49 11.68
CA THR A 123 -7.24 -0.56 10.65
C THR A 123 -5.96 -1.39 10.50
N SER A 124 -4.80 -0.77 10.64
CA SER A 124 -3.52 -1.45 10.48
C SER A 124 -3.16 -2.29 11.71
N GLU A 125 -3.53 -1.86 12.92
CA GLU A 125 -3.43 -2.71 14.12
C GLU A 125 -4.33 -3.94 14.02
N MET A 126 -5.53 -3.83 13.44
CA MET A 126 -6.38 -4.99 13.15
C MET A 126 -5.74 -5.96 12.14
N VAL A 127 -5.03 -5.45 11.14
CA VAL A 127 -4.25 -6.29 10.20
C VAL A 127 -3.10 -6.98 10.92
N ALA A 128 -2.38 -6.27 11.80
CA ALA A 128 -1.32 -6.85 12.60
C ALA A 128 -1.83 -7.91 13.59
N GLU A 129 -3.02 -7.73 14.17
CA GLU A 129 -3.67 -8.74 15.01
C GLU A 129 -4.06 -9.99 14.20
N ALA A 130 -4.54 -9.80 12.96
CA ALA A 130 -4.89 -10.88 12.05
C ALA A 130 -3.68 -11.69 11.56
N PHE A 131 -2.51 -11.05 11.43
CA PHE A 131 -1.25 -11.65 10.99
C PHE A 131 -0.09 -11.30 11.94
N PRO A 132 -0.08 -11.85 13.18
CA PRO A 132 0.81 -11.38 14.26
C PRO A 132 2.30 -11.65 14.03
N THR A 133 2.63 -12.51 13.07
CA THR A 133 3.99 -12.86 12.69
C THR A 133 4.47 -12.09 11.45
N ALA A 134 3.59 -11.35 10.78
CA ALA A 134 3.96 -10.50 9.65
C ALA A 134 4.49 -9.14 10.14
N HIS A 135 5.34 -8.51 9.33
CA HIS A 135 5.80 -7.15 9.58
C HIS A 135 4.92 -6.16 8.81
N VAL A 136 3.85 -5.71 9.45
CA VAL A 136 2.86 -4.80 8.83
C VAL A 136 3.40 -3.36 8.79
N VAL A 137 3.33 -2.76 7.60
CA VAL A 137 3.62 -1.34 7.37
C VAL A 137 2.45 -0.73 6.63
N LYS A 138 1.82 0.29 7.21
CA LYS A 138 0.77 1.06 6.53
C LYS A 138 1.40 1.89 5.41
N ALA A 139 0.91 1.75 4.18
CA ALA A 139 1.39 2.48 3.01
C ALA A 139 0.30 2.58 1.93
N PHE A 140 0.44 3.54 0.99
CA PHE A 140 -0.47 3.77 -0.15
C PHE A 140 -1.94 4.09 0.18
N ASN A 141 -2.36 3.97 1.44
CA ASN A 141 -3.76 4.15 1.83
C ASN A 141 -4.23 5.61 1.64
N ASN A 142 -3.32 6.58 1.67
CA ASN A 142 -3.62 8.01 1.76
C ASN A 142 -3.56 8.76 0.42
N ILE A 143 -3.54 8.07 -0.72
CA ILE A 143 -3.48 8.68 -2.05
C ILE A 143 -4.56 8.11 -2.97
N PHE A 144 -5.16 8.98 -3.79
CA PHE A 144 -6.08 8.56 -4.84
C PHE A 144 -5.34 7.76 -5.92
N PHE A 145 -5.89 6.62 -6.35
CA PHE A 145 -5.21 5.75 -7.33
C PHE A 145 -4.81 6.48 -8.63
N GLY A 146 -5.63 7.42 -9.13
CA GLY A 146 -5.29 8.20 -10.31
C GLY A 146 -4.11 9.16 -10.10
N HIS A 147 -3.97 9.71 -8.88
CA HIS A 147 -2.81 10.52 -8.50
C HIS A 147 -1.57 9.65 -8.28
N LEU A 148 -1.74 8.45 -7.72
CA LEU A 148 -0.67 7.46 -7.58
C LEU A 148 -0.08 7.05 -8.94
N GLY A 149 -0.92 6.85 -9.96
CA GLY A 149 -0.40 6.58 -11.31
C GLY A 149 0.30 7.79 -11.95
N ALA A 150 -0.15 9.02 -11.64
CA ALA A 150 0.32 10.23 -12.30
C ALA A 150 1.58 10.87 -11.67
N LEU A 151 1.82 10.62 -10.38
CA LEU A 151 2.85 11.33 -9.59
C LEU A 151 4.17 10.57 -9.46
N ALA A 152 4.27 9.33 -9.94
CA ALA A 152 5.52 8.58 -9.93
C ALA A 152 6.63 9.36 -10.66
N ARG A 153 7.80 9.50 -10.02
CA ARG A 153 8.99 10.14 -10.59
C ARG A 153 10.24 9.32 -10.27
N PRO A 154 11.25 9.27 -11.16
CA PRO A 154 12.51 8.59 -10.87
C PRO A 154 13.17 9.09 -9.58
N SER A 155 13.95 8.22 -8.95
CA SER A 155 14.71 8.55 -7.75
C SER A 155 15.58 9.80 -7.96
N GLY A 156 15.59 10.70 -6.98
CA GLY A 156 16.30 11.98 -7.02
C GLY A 156 15.59 13.13 -7.76
N SER A 157 14.38 12.91 -8.32
CA SER A 157 13.59 14.00 -8.91
C SER A 157 13.17 15.03 -7.84
N PRO A 158 13.28 16.35 -8.09
CA PRO A 158 12.78 17.37 -7.17
C PRO A 158 11.24 17.46 -7.14
N GLU A 159 10.55 16.83 -8.09
CA GLU A 159 9.08 16.77 -8.16
C GLU A 159 8.51 15.49 -7.57
N ARG A 160 9.32 14.71 -6.85
CA ARG A 160 8.89 13.45 -6.28
C ARG A 160 7.92 13.68 -5.13
N SER A 161 6.86 12.89 -5.11
CA SER A 161 5.87 12.94 -4.03
C SER A 161 6.29 12.01 -2.90
N VAL A 162 5.95 12.43 -1.69
CA VAL A 162 6.10 11.63 -0.47
C VAL A 162 4.80 10.90 -0.18
N LEU A 163 4.88 9.62 0.17
CA LEU A 163 3.81 8.88 0.84
C LEU A 163 4.16 8.70 2.32
N ALA A 164 3.15 8.81 3.20
CA ALA A 164 3.33 8.49 4.62
C ALA A 164 3.40 6.97 4.81
N ILE A 165 4.27 6.53 5.71
CA ILE A 165 4.34 5.14 6.19
C ILE A 165 4.26 5.10 7.72
N ALA A 166 3.79 3.99 8.28
CA ALA A 166 3.83 3.73 9.71
C ALA A 166 3.98 2.23 9.96
N GLY A 167 4.80 1.83 10.93
CA GLY A 167 5.07 0.43 11.25
C GLY A 167 5.96 0.28 12.48
N ASP A 168 5.86 -0.87 13.15
CA ASP A 168 6.57 -1.12 14.41
C ASP A 168 7.96 -1.77 14.20
N ASP A 169 8.22 -2.30 13.01
CA ASP A 169 9.50 -2.91 12.63
C ASP A 169 10.30 -1.98 11.71
N GLU A 170 11.50 -1.60 12.14
CA GLU A 170 12.37 -0.66 11.41
C GLU A 170 12.93 -1.25 10.11
N ASP A 171 13.14 -2.57 10.05
CA ASP A 171 13.64 -3.24 8.85
C ASP A 171 12.53 -3.35 7.81
N ALA A 172 11.29 -3.60 8.24
CA ALA A 172 10.11 -3.58 7.38
C ALA A 172 9.79 -2.18 6.85
N LYS A 173 9.92 -1.12 7.67
CA LYS A 173 9.79 0.26 7.18
C LYS A 173 10.87 0.62 6.16
N ARG A 174 12.09 0.11 6.32
CA ARG A 174 13.16 0.28 5.33
C ARG A 174 12.84 -0.45 4.03
N ALA A 175 12.38 -1.70 4.10
CA ALA A 175 11.95 -2.45 2.91
C ALA A 175 10.77 -1.76 2.20
N ALA A 176 9.79 -1.26 2.95
CA ALA A 176 8.71 -0.45 2.39
C ALA A 176 9.25 0.80 1.69
N THR A 177 10.18 1.53 2.32
CA THR A 177 10.82 2.72 1.72
C THR A 177 11.55 2.38 0.41
N GLU A 178 12.26 1.25 0.35
CA GLU A 178 12.92 0.77 -0.88
C GLU A 178 11.93 0.41 -1.98
N VAL A 179 10.80 -0.23 -1.64
CA VAL A 179 9.71 -0.48 -2.58
C VAL A 179 9.16 0.85 -3.10
N LEU A 180 8.79 1.79 -2.22
CA LEU A 180 8.30 3.11 -2.63
C LEU A 180 9.31 3.84 -3.52
N ASP A 181 10.61 3.74 -3.22
CA ASP A 181 11.66 4.35 -4.03
C ASP A 181 11.61 3.80 -5.47
N ARG A 182 11.58 2.48 -5.63
CA ARG A 182 11.46 1.83 -6.95
C ARG A 182 10.18 2.24 -7.69
N LEU A 183 9.08 2.43 -6.97
CA LEU A 183 7.79 2.84 -7.54
C LEU A 183 7.69 4.34 -7.83
N GLY A 184 8.75 5.10 -7.55
CA GLY A 184 8.84 6.51 -7.88
C GLY A 184 8.34 7.47 -6.81
N TYR A 185 8.36 7.05 -5.53
CA TYR A 185 7.92 7.83 -4.37
C TYR A 185 8.99 7.90 -3.28
N ASP A 186 9.03 9.02 -2.56
CA ASP A 186 9.72 9.10 -1.28
C ASP A 186 8.79 8.60 -0.17
N ALA A 187 9.37 8.11 0.94
CA ALA A 187 8.61 7.75 2.14
C ALA A 187 8.84 8.79 3.25
N LEU A 188 7.79 9.09 4.01
CA LEU A 188 7.89 9.82 5.27
C LEU A 188 7.35 8.95 6.40
N ASP A 189 8.24 8.58 7.30
CA ASP A 189 7.94 7.74 8.45
C ASP A 189 7.18 8.55 9.50
N ALA A 190 5.91 8.18 9.71
CA ALA A 190 5.05 8.76 10.73
C ALA A 190 5.26 8.11 12.12
N GLY A 191 6.05 7.04 12.22
CA GLY A 191 6.38 6.35 13.47
C GLY A 191 5.74 4.96 13.59
N PRO A 192 5.40 4.52 14.82
CA PRO A 192 4.80 3.21 15.09
C PRO A 192 3.51 2.96 14.29
N LEU A 193 3.11 1.70 14.12
CA LEU A 193 1.93 1.32 13.33
C LEU A 193 0.65 2.01 13.83
N ALA A 194 0.54 2.17 15.14
CA ALA A 194 -0.56 2.88 15.80
C ALA A 194 -0.71 4.32 15.31
N GLU A 195 0.35 4.97 14.82
CA GLU A 195 0.34 6.33 14.26
C GLU A 195 -0.25 6.40 12.84
N GLY A 196 -0.56 5.25 12.24
CA GLY A 196 -1.28 5.13 10.97
C GLY A 196 -2.60 5.90 10.92
N TRP A 197 -3.20 6.19 12.08
CA TRP A 197 -4.41 7.00 12.18
C TRP A 197 -4.25 8.42 11.61
N ARG A 198 -3.03 9.00 11.62
CA ARG A 198 -2.81 10.40 11.18
C ARG A 198 -3.00 10.62 9.68
N PHE A 199 -3.04 9.54 8.90
CA PHE A 199 -3.24 9.56 7.45
C PHE A 199 -4.30 8.55 7.01
N GLN A 200 -5.21 8.19 7.91
CA GLN A 200 -6.42 7.42 7.58
C GLN A 200 -7.49 8.33 6.95
N ARG A 201 -8.58 7.73 6.45
CA ARG A 201 -9.76 8.45 5.95
C ARG A 201 -10.12 9.68 6.81
N ASP A 202 -10.55 10.76 6.15
CA ASP A 202 -11.05 12.01 6.76
C ASP A 202 -10.01 12.83 7.56
N THR A 203 -8.73 12.48 7.49
CA THR A 203 -7.63 13.28 8.03
C THR A 203 -6.99 14.18 6.97
N ALA A 204 -6.24 15.21 7.40
CA ALA A 204 -5.60 16.16 6.50
C ALA A 204 -4.57 15.51 5.54
N ALA A 205 -3.94 14.41 5.95
CA ALA A 205 -2.97 13.68 5.13
C ALA A 205 -3.63 12.67 4.17
N TYR A 206 -4.96 12.54 4.15
CA TYR A 206 -5.70 11.59 3.33
C TYR A 206 -6.13 12.17 1.98
N GLY A 207 -5.32 11.95 0.95
CA GLY A 207 -5.60 12.28 -0.45
C GLY A 207 -5.55 13.78 -0.79
N LEU A 208 -6.02 14.64 0.12
CA LEU A 208 -6.08 16.09 -0.04
C LEU A 208 -4.75 16.74 -0.45
N PRO A 209 -3.58 16.36 0.11
CA PRO A 209 -2.32 17.00 -0.28
C PRO A 209 -1.99 16.82 -1.77
N TYR A 210 -2.43 15.71 -2.36
CA TYR A 210 -2.11 15.32 -3.74
C TYR A 210 -3.09 15.90 -4.77
N ASP A 211 -4.17 16.55 -4.33
CA ASP A 211 -5.22 17.06 -5.22
C ASP A 211 -5.13 18.58 -5.40
N GLY A 212 -5.01 19.01 -6.65
CA GLY A 212 -5.08 20.41 -7.07
C GLY A 212 -6.47 20.83 -7.56
N SER A 213 -7.50 19.99 -7.43
CA SER A 213 -8.84 20.31 -7.91
C SER A 213 -9.51 21.40 -7.06
N ALA A 214 -10.24 22.31 -7.71
CA ALA A 214 -11.03 23.33 -7.03
C ALA A 214 -12.47 22.86 -6.74
N ASP A 215 -12.91 21.78 -7.38
CA ASP A 215 -14.28 21.27 -7.34
C ASP A 215 -14.44 19.93 -6.61
N GLY A 216 -13.35 19.42 -6.03
CA GLY A 216 -13.32 18.16 -5.29
C GLY A 216 -13.47 16.91 -6.14
N ARG A 217 -13.34 17.03 -7.47
CA ARG A 217 -13.40 15.87 -8.39
C ARG A 217 -12.00 15.37 -8.71
N TRP A 218 -11.57 14.38 -7.95
CA TRP A 218 -10.24 13.78 -8.09
C TRP A 218 -10.09 13.04 -9.42
N GLN A 219 -9.12 13.45 -10.21
CA GLN A 219 -8.76 12.86 -11.50
C GLN A 219 -7.24 12.82 -11.61
N ALA A 220 -6.68 11.94 -12.45
CA ALA A 220 -5.23 11.91 -12.67
C ALA A 220 -4.65 13.29 -13.08
N ALA A 221 -5.40 14.07 -13.86
CA ALA A 221 -4.99 15.41 -14.28
C ALA A 221 -4.98 16.47 -13.18
N THR A 222 -5.62 16.21 -12.03
CA THR A 222 -5.61 17.12 -10.87
C THR A 222 -4.47 16.81 -9.91
N ALA A 223 -3.62 15.82 -10.21
CA ALA A 223 -2.53 15.43 -9.35
C ALA A 223 -1.51 16.55 -9.14
N ARG A 224 -1.07 16.73 -7.90
CA ARG A 224 -0.03 17.68 -7.50
C ARG A 224 1.04 16.97 -6.67
N PRO A 225 2.35 17.21 -6.93
CA PRO A 225 3.41 16.68 -6.09
C PRO A 225 3.35 17.16 -4.64
N VAL A 226 3.65 16.25 -3.71
CA VAL A 226 3.64 16.55 -2.27
C VAL A 226 5.04 16.39 -1.68
N PRO A 227 5.72 17.50 -1.30
CA PRO A 227 7.01 17.40 -0.63
C PRO A 227 6.85 16.93 0.82
N ALA A 228 7.96 16.44 1.41
CA ALA A 228 8.00 15.96 2.80
C ALA A 228 7.45 16.97 3.81
N SER A 229 7.75 18.27 3.66
CA SER A 229 7.25 19.31 4.56
C SER A 229 5.73 19.42 4.52
N ALA A 230 5.12 19.34 3.34
CA ALA A 230 3.67 19.43 3.22
C ALA A 230 2.97 18.19 3.77
N MET A 231 3.58 17.01 3.62
CA MET A 231 3.07 15.78 4.25
C MET A 231 3.20 15.85 5.78
N GLN A 232 4.33 16.32 6.31
CA GLN A 232 4.51 16.53 7.75
C GLN A 232 3.49 17.50 8.31
N ASP A 233 3.28 18.66 7.66
CA ASP A 233 2.29 19.64 8.07
C ASP A 233 0.87 19.04 8.11
N ALA A 234 0.55 18.15 7.17
CA ALA A 234 -0.74 17.46 7.12
C ALA A 234 -0.89 16.42 8.26
N LEU A 235 0.18 15.68 8.57
CA LEU A 235 0.19 14.74 9.71
C LEU A 235 0.05 15.46 11.05
N ASP A 236 0.70 16.62 11.22
CA ASP A 236 0.64 17.42 12.45
C ASP A 236 -0.76 18.05 12.67
N GLN A 237 -1.50 18.26 11.58
CA GLN A 237 -2.89 18.74 11.59
C GLN A 237 -3.92 17.65 11.87
N ALA A 238 -3.52 16.37 11.88
CA ALA A 238 -4.44 15.27 12.11
C ALA A 238 -5.21 15.43 13.44
N ARG A 239 -6.50 15.11 13.40
CA ARG A 239 -7.41 15.09 14.55
C ARG A 239 -8.14 13.76 14.56
N ARG A 240 -8.25 13.18 15.75
CA ARG A 240 -9.04 11.98 16.00
C ARG A 240 -10.52 12.31 15.80
N TYR A 241 -11.33 11.35 15.35
CA TYR A 241 -12.77 11.52 15.17
C TYR A 241 -13.46 12.01 16.45
N ARG A 242 -13.05 11.49 17.61
CA ARG A 242 -13.59 11.87 18.92
C ARG A 242 -13.23 13.31 19.34
N ASP A 243 -12.27 13.93 18.68
CA ASP A 243 -11.76 15.28 18.98
C ASP A 243 -12.24 16.34 17.96
N MET A 244 -13.04 15.94 16.96
CA MET A 244 -13.68 16.84 15.98
C MET A 244 -15.09 17.27 16.42
#